data_AF-A0A915CZ13-F1
#
_entry.id   AF-A0A915CZ13-F1
#
_cell.length_a   1.000
_cell.length_b   1.000
_cell.length_c   1.000
_cell.angle_alpha   90.00
_cell.angle_beta   90.00
_cell.angle_gamma   90.00
#
_symmetry.space_group_name_H-M   'P 1'
#
loop_
_entity.id
_entity.type
_entity.pdbx_description
1 polymer ?
#
loop_
_entity_poly.entity_id
_entity_poly.type
_entity_poly.pdbx_seq_one_letter_code
_entity_poly.pdbx_strand_id
1 'polypeptide(L)'
;MVGKLTVPLVESVLNPEFQKKLEFHNSKTTYCRVLLSLTKTACSILLLVLIQHEKVPDQVFQHVPSIGTEDELYWEVKNSKDTADLVDAFRSIFHKVAPVDEISKAPFLHETGVLLDGLVHVDVDQNKFVPLQEIGSTDNSKVKQVAVIYLTKKHLTIPEDGYKPRPVRQFPMQFSNLKLAGLHPVVFSDYDFADIDSETEKTDFVKQKLLSISDAHQNHSQKREKAKR
;
A
#
# COMPACT_ATOMS: atom_id res chain seq x y z
N MET A 1 -14.29 -2.15 -18.61
CA MET A 1 -13.90 -3.57 -18.68
C MET A 1 -13.01 -3.93 -17.48
N VAL A 2 -13.54 -3.89 -16.24
CA VAL A 2 -12.76 -4.16 -15.00
C VAL A 2 -13.05 -5.57 -14.43
N GLY A 3 -14.06 -6.28 -14.96
CA GLY A 3 -14.59 -7.50 -14.33
C GLY A 3 -13.96 -8.85 -14.72
N LYS A 4 -12.81 -8.90 -15.41
CA LYS A 4 -12.23 -10.19 -15.86
C LYS A 4 -10.99 -10.65 -15.11
N LEU A 5 -10.35 -9.81 -14.29
CA LEU A 5 -9.12 -10.16 -13.58
C LEU A 5 -9.31 -10.46 -12.09
N THR A 6 -10.44 -10.08 -11.49
CA THR A 6 -10.70 -10.21 -10.05
C THR A 6 -11.27 -11.56 -9.64
N VAL A 7 -12.24 -12.09 -10.39
CA VAL A 7 -12.86 -13.41 -10.16
C VAL A 7 -11.85 -14.57 -10.33
N PRO A 8 -10.98 -14.58 -11.37
CA PRO A 8 -10.05 -15.69 -11.56
C PRO A 8 -9.00 -15.83 -10.44
N LEU A 9 -8.64 -14.75 -9.75
CA LEU A 9 -7.70 -14.81 -8.63
C LEU A 9 -8.35 -15.50 -7.42
N VAL A 10 -9.59 -15.12 -7.08
CA VAL A 10 -10.38 -15.74 -6.01
C VAL A 10 -10.58 -17.23 -6.31
N GLU A 11 -11.01 -17.56 -7.53
CA GLU A 11 -11.20 -18.93 -7.99
C GLU A 11 -9.89 -19.74 -7.96
N SER A 12 -8.76 -19.12 -8.30
CA SER A 12 -7.45 -19.78 -8.28
C SER A 12 -6.95 -20.06 -6.86
N VAL A 13 -7.16 -19.14 -5.92
CA VAL A 13 -6.76 -19.32 -4.50
C VAL A 13 -7.60 -20.40 -3.83
N LEU A 14 -8.88 -20.48 -4.17
CA LEU A 14 -9.80 -21.51 -3.68
C LEU A 14 -9.67 -22.85 -4.43
N ASN A 15 -8.89 -22.91 -5.51
CA ASN A 15 -8.74 -24.12 -6.31
C ASN A 15 -7.93 -25.19 -5.54
N PRO A 16 -8.48 -26.40 -5.31
CA PRO A 16 -7.78 -27.46 -4.58
C PRO A 16 -6.46 -27.90 -5.22
N GLU A 17 -6.34 -27.88 -6.54
CA GLU A 17 -5.11 -28.24 -7.26
C GLU A 17 -4.03 -27.18 -7.13
N PHE A 18 -4.42 -25.91 -7.02
CA PHE A 18 -3.49 -24.83 -6.70
C PHE A 18 -2.99 -24.95 -5.25
N GLN A 19 -3.88 -25.21 -4.30
CA GLN A 19 -3.52 -25.40 -2.90
C GLN A 19 -2.57 -26.59 -2.69
N LYS A 20 -2.83 -27.72 -3.35
CA LYS A 20 -1.91 -28.88 -3.33
C LYS A 20 -0.53 -28.56 -3.88
N LYS A 21 -0.45 -27.82 -5.00
CA LYS A 21 0.85 -27.37 -5.56
C LYS A 21 1.55 -26.40 -4.60
N LEU A 22 0.79 -25.51 -3.98
CA LEU A 22 1.31 -24.55 -3.01
C LEU A 22 1.85 -25.27 -1.77
N GLU A 23 1.16 -26.28 -1.27
CA GLU A 23 1.57 -27.12 -0.14
C GLU A 23 2.81 -27.95 -0.50
N PHE A 24 2.86 -28.52 -1.70
CA PHE A 24 3.99 -29.32 -2.16
C PHE A 24 5.32 -28.54 -2.24
N HIS A 25 5.25 -27.26 -2.62
CA HIS A 25 6.44 -26.43 -2.83
C HIS A 25 6.87 -25.62 -1.61
N ASN A 26 6.13 -25.66 -0.50
CA ASN A 26 6.38 -24.81 0.65
C ASN A 26 6.45 -25.61 1.94
N SER A 27 7.25 -25.15 2.90
CA SER A 27 7.14 -25.64 4.27
C SER A 27 5.71 -25.42 4.78
N LYS A 28 5.23 -26.27 5.69
CA LYS A 28 3.86 -26.18 6.22
C LYS A 28 3.51 -24.79 6.77
N THR A 29 4.49 -24.13 7.42
CA THR A 29 4.37 -22.75 7.93
C THR A 29 4.30 -21.73 6.80
N THR A 30 5.14 -21.87 5.76
CA THR A 30 5.14 -20.99 4.60
C THR A 30 3.85 -21.14 3.79
N TYR A 31 3.37 -22.38 3.60
CA TYR A 31 2.10 -22.68 2.95
C TYR A 31 0.93 -21.98 3.64
N CYS A 32 0.79 -22.13 4.97
CA CYS A 32 -0.27 -21.49 5.73
C CYS A 32 -0.21 -19.95 5.60
N ARG A 33 0.99 -19.34 5.65
CA ARG A 33 1.16 -17.89 5.50
C ARG A 33 0.77 -17.39 4.11
N VAL A 34 1.23 -18.09 3.06
CA VAL A 34 0.91 -17.74 1.68
C VAL A 34 -0.58 -17.90 1.41
N LEU A 35 -1.19 -19.00 1.86
CA LEU A 35 -2.63 -19.23 1.72
C LEU A 35 -3.44 -18.18 2.47
N LEU A 36 -3.08 -17.85 3.71
CA LEU A 36 -3.77 -16.83 4.50
C LEU A 36 -3.69 -15.45 3.82
N SER A 37 -2.52 -15.08 3.30
CA SER A 37 -2.30 -13.81 2.58
C SER A 37 -3.10 -13.74 1.27
N LEU A 38 -3.11 -14.82 0.50
CA LEU A 38 -3.87 -14.93 -0.75
C LEU A 38 -5.38 -14.88 -0.50
N THR A 39 -5.86 -15.60 0.52
CA THR A 39 -7.28 -15.58 0.92
C THR A 39 -7.68 -14.20 1.42
N LYS A 40 -6.85 -13.54 2.23
CA LYS A 40 -7.09 -12.16 2.67
C LYS A 40 -7.20 -11.20 1.48
N THR A 41 -6.29 -11.33 0.52
CA THR A 41 -6.31 -10.52 -0.71
C THR A 41 -7.57 -10.79 -1.54
N ALA A 42 -7.95 -12.06 -1.69
CA ALA A 42 -9.18 -12.47 -2.37
C ALA A 42 -10.44 -11.90 -1.68
N CYS A 43 -10.52 -11.97 -0.34
CA CYS A 43 -11.60 -11.38 0.43
C CYS A 43 -11.67 -9.85 0.29
N SER A 44 -10.53 -9.15 0.33
CA SER A 44 -10.49 -7.70 0.12
C SER A 44 -10.92 -7.30 -1.30
N ILE A 45 -10.56 -8.09 -2.32
CA ILE A 45 -11.01 -7.87 -3.70
C ILE A 45 -12.53 -8.08 -3.81
N LEU A 46 -13.05 -9.17 -3.24
CA LEU A 46 -14.49 -9.42 -3.21
C LEU A 46 -15.22 -8.30 -2.48
N LEU A 47 -14.68 -7.83 -1.35
CA LEU A 47 -15.24 -6.73 -0.59
C LEU A 47 -15.31 -5.43 -1.42
N LEU A 48 -14.23 -5.06 -2.11
CA LEU A 48 -14.21 -3.89 -2.99
C LEU A 48 -15.23 -4.00 -4.13
N VAL A 49 -15.35 -5.18 -4.75
CA VAL A 49 -16.35 -5.43 -5.80
C VAL A 49 -17.76 -5.32 -5.23
N LEU A 50 -17.99 -5.87 -4.04
CA LEU A 50 -19.30 -5.83 -3.39
C LEU A 50 -19.69 -4.42 -2.96
N ILE A 51 -18.78 -3.64 -2.36
CA ILE A 51 -19.01 -2.22 -1.99
C ILE A 51 -19.33 -1.35 -3.22
N GLN A 52 -18.73 -1.65 -4.37
CA GLN A 52 -18.99 -0.93 -5.62
C GLN A 52 -20.34 -1.27 -6.27
N HIS A 53 -20.92 -2.42 -5.95
CA HIS A 53 -22.12 -2.93 -6.63
C HIS A 53 -23.36 -3.02 -5.72
N GLU A 54 -23.22 -3.14 -4.39
CA GLU A 54 -24.33 -3.17 -3.43
C GLU A 54 -23.93 -2.66 -2.03
N LYS A 55 -24.92 -2.25 -1.21
CA LYS A 55 -24.72 -1.98 0.23
C LYS A 55 -24.48 -3.31 0.96
N VAL A 56 -23.22 -3.68 1.14
CA VAL A 56 -22.85 -4.89 1.91
C VAL A 56 -23.36 -4.76 3.35
N PRO A 57 -24.11 -5.75 3.86
CA PRO A 57 -24.55 -5.73 5.26
C PRO A 57 -23.35 -5.79 6.22
N ASP A 58 -23.34 -4.92 7.23
CA ASP A 58 -22.27 -4.80 8.23
C ASP A 58 -21.91 -6.14 8.93
N GLN A 59 -22.84 -7.09 8.91
CA GLN A 59 -22.72 -8.44 9.47
C GLN A 59 -21.63 -9.29 8.78
N VAL A 60 -21.31 -9.02 7.50
CA VAL A 60 -20.25 -9.76 6.78
C VAL A 60 -18.86 -9.48 7.38
N PHE A 61 -18.66 -8.28 7.93
CA PHE A 61 -17.40 -7.89 8.58
C PHE A 61 -17.21 -8.52 9.97
N GLN A 62 -18.29 -9.00 10.60
CA GLN A 62 -18.23 -9.64 11.93
C GLN A 62 -17.60 -11.03 11.91
N HIS A 63 -17.50 -11.66 10.73
CA HIS A 63 -16.89 -12.99 10.55
C HIS A 63 -15.46 -12.94 10.01
N VAL A 64 -14.94 -11.75 9.70
CA VAL A 64 -13.49 -11.58 9.54
C VAL A 64 -12.93 -11.67 10.96
N PRO A 65 -12.06 -12.65 11.28
CA PRO A 65 -11.51 -12.76 12.62
C PRO A 65 -10.91 -11.41 13.01
N SER A 66 -11.19 -10.94 14.23
CA SER A 66 -10.47 -9.81 14.81
C SER A 66 -9.03 -10.27 15.04
N ILE A 67 -8.19 -10.09 14.03
CA ILE A 67 -6.78 -10.50 14.08
C ILE A 67 -6.04 -9.47 14.92
N GLY A 68 -5.85 -9.76 16.21
CA GLY A 68 -5.07 -8.91 17.11
C GLY A 68 -5.51 -7.44 17.12
N THR A 69 -4.71 -6.58 17.71
CA THR A 69 -4.79 -5.14 17.37
C THR A 69 -4.29 -4.95 15.93
N GLU A 70 -4.74 -3.89 15.22
CA GLU A 70 -4.25 -3.58 13.87
C GLU A 70 -2.71 -3.51 13.81
N ASP A 71 -2.09 -3.13 14.93
CA ASP A 71 -0.65 -3.16 15.16
C ASP A 71 -0.07 -4.58 15.12
N GLU A 72 -0.63 -5.55 15.84
CA GLU A 72 -0.12 -6.93 15.85
C GLU A 72 -0.14 -7.55 14.45
N LEU A 73 -1.22 -7.33 13.69
CA LEU A 73 -1.34 -7.78 12.30
C LEU A 73 -0.35 -7.05 11.38
N TYR A 74 -0.15 -5.75 11.59
CA TYR A 74 0.89 -5.00 10.89
C TYR A 74 2.26 -5.64 11.15
N TRP A 75 2.58 -5.91 12.42
CA TRP A 75 3.85 -6.47 12.86
C TRP A 75 4.08 -7.87 12.29
N GLU A 76 3.09 -8.75 12.27
CA GLU A 76 3.22 -10.09 11.69
C GLU A 76 3.45 -10.08 10.17
N VAL A 77 2.82 -9.15 9.44
CA VAL A 77 2.96 -9.05 7.98
C VAL A 77 4.29 -8.40 7.60
N LYS A 78 4.67 -7.33 8.30
CA LYS A 78 5.87 -6.53 8.00
C LYS A 78 7.15 -7.10 8.58
N ASN A 79 7.10 -7.77 9.73
CA ASN A 79 8.30 -8.14 10.46
C ASN A 79 8.55 -9.65 10.50
N SER A 80 9.54 -10.06 9.69
CA SER A 80 10.47 -11.10 10.14
C SER A 80 11.42 -10.47 11.16
N LYS A 81 11.97 -11.25 12.11
CA LYS A 81 12.96 -10.75 13.09
C LYS A 81 14.07 -9.91 12.43
N ASP A 82 14.42 -10.22 11.18
CA ASP A 82 15.51 -9.59 10.43
C ASP A 82 15.13 -8.24 9.76
N THR A 83 13.87 -7.81 9.82
CA THR A 83 13.40 -6.58 9.14
C THR A 83 12.74 -5.55 10.07
N ALA A 84 12.58 -5.87 11.36
CA ALA A 84 11.96 -4.99 12.36
C ALA A 84 12.68 -3.64 12.46
N ASP A 85 14.00 -3.67 12.61
CA ASP A 85 14.82 -2.46 12.77
C ASP A 85 14.71 -1.50 11.58
N LEU A 86 14.59 -2.05 10.35
CA LEU A 86 14.43 -1.25 9.14
C LEU A 86 13.05 -0.58 9.07
N VAL A 87 12.01 -1.30 9.45
CA VAL A 87 10.64 -0.77 9.49
C VAL A 87 10.52 0.33 10.55
N ASP A 88 11.14 0.13 11.72
CA ASP A 88 11.15 1.13 12.79
C ASP A 88 12.00 2.34 12.44
N ALA A 89 13.15 2.14 11.79
CA ALA A 89 13.96 3.24 11.26
C ALA A 89 13.16 4.08 10.26
N PHE A 90 12.48 3.45 9.29
CA PHE A 90 11.61 4.17 8.35
C PHE A 90 10.49 4.92 9.07
N ARG A 91 9.79 4.28 10.02
CA ARG A 91 8.71 4.91 10.80
C ARG A 91 9.20 6.13 11.57
N SER A 92 10.36 6.04 12.21
CA SER A 92 10.98 7.16 12.92
C SER A 92 11.20 8.36 11.99
N ILE A 93 11.76 8.12 10.79
CA ILE A 93 11.98 9.16 9.78
C ILE A 93 10.64 9.71 9.28
N PHE A 94 9.68 8.84 8.97
CA PHE A 94 8.36 9.25 8.50
C PHE A 94 7.61 10.11 9.53
N HIS A 95 7.63 9.75 10.81
CA HIS A 95 6.97 10.51 11.87
C HIS A 95 7.63 11.88 12.12
N LYS A 96 8.92 12.03 11.83
CA LYS A 96 9.58 13.35 11.82
C LYS A 96 9.06 14.25 10.69
N VAL A 97 8.68 13.67 9.55
CA VAL A 97 8.13 14.40 8.39
C VAL A 97 6.64 14.70 8.56
N ALA A 98 5.88 13.70 9.01
CA ALA A 98 4.43 13.75 9.15
C ALA A 98 4.03 13.12 10.50
N PRO A 99 4.03 13.92 11.58
CA PRO A 99 3.66 13.44 12.91
C PRO A 99 2.30 12.74 12.92
N VAL A 100 2.23 11.63 13.65
CA VAL A 100 1.03 10.81 13.78
C VAL A 100 -0.05 11.61 14.51
N ASP A 101 -1.30 11.45 14.09
CA ASP A 101 -2.50 12.12 14.61
C ASP A 101 -2.56 13.64 14.38
N GLU A 102 -1.48 14.26 13.93
CA GLU A 102 -1.45 15.67 13.51
C GLU A 102 -1.51 15.80 11.98
N ILE A 103 -0.61 15.09 11.28
CA ILE A 103 -0.44 15.17 9.82
C ILE A 103 -0.72 13.82 9.15
N SER A 104 -0.43 12.71 9.85
CA SER A 104 -0.57 11.36 9.31
C SER A 104 -1.44 10.49 10.20
N LYS A 105 -2.16 9.54 9.58
CA LYS A 105 -2.74 8.42 10.33
C LYS A 105 -1.67 7.38 10.61
N ALA A 106 -1.73 6.79 11.81
CA ALA A 106 -0.93 5.64 12.19
C ALA A 106 -1.07 4.48 11.19
N PRO A 107 -0.13 3.52 11.12
CA PRO A 107 -0.23 2.36 10.25
C PRO A 107 -1.53 1.57 10.48
N PHE A 108 -2.21 1.18 9.40
CA PHE A 108 -3.50 0.48 9.49
C PHE A 108 -3.79 -0.35 8.24
N LEU A 109 -4.76 -1.27 8.34
CA LEU A 109 -5.28 -2.01 7.19
C LEU A 109 -6.38 -1.21 6.50
N HIS A 110 -6.10 -0.71 5.30
CA HIS A 110 -7.11 0.02 4.52
C HIS A 110 -8.22 -0.91 4.02
N GLU A 111 -9.42 -0.37 3.77
CA GLU A 111 -10.57 -1.08 3.18
C GLU A 111 -10.26 -1.78 1.84
N THR A 112 -9.21 -1.35 1.15
CA THR A 112 -8.70 -1.98 -0.07
C THR A 112 -7.92 -3.28 0.17
N GLY A 113 -7.74 -3.67 1.43
CA GLY A 113 -6.92 -4.80 1.85
C GLY A 113 -5.42 -4.53 1.89
N VAL A 114 -5.00 -3.29 1.65
CA VAL A 114 -3.59 -2.90 1.65
C VAL A 114 -3.20 -2.38 3.03
N LEU A 115 -2.10 -2.91 3.57
CA LEU A 115 -1.51 -2.41 4.80
C LEU A 115 -0.73 -1.14 4.50
N LEU A 116 -1.13 -0.03 5.11
CA LEU A 116 -0.48 1.27 4.94
C LEU A 116 0.44 1.54 6.13
N ASP A 117 1.60 2.13 5.84
CA ASP A 117 2.53 2.65 6.85
C ASP A 117 2.13 4.04 7.34
N GLY A 118 1.27 4.70 6.60
CA GLY A 118 0.65 5.96 6.96
C GLY A 118 -0.29 6.44 5.88
N LEU A 119 -1.17 7.36 6.25
CA LEU A 119 -2.01 8.12 5.32
C LEU A 119 -1.81 9.60 5.60
N VAL A 120 -1.39 10.35 4.58
CA VAL A 120 -1.25 11.82 4.66
C VAL A 120 -2.11 12.49 3.60
N HIS A 121 -2.42 13.76 3.84
CA HIS A 121 -3.13 14.60 2.89
C HIS A 121 -2.19 15.70 2.40
N VAL A 122 -2.10 15.87 1.08
CA VAL A 122 -1.20 16.84 0.46
C VAL A 122 -2.01 17.82 -0.37
N ASP A 123 -1.86 19.11 -0.08
CA ASP A 123 -2.31 20.18 -0.96
C ASP A 123 -1.29 20.30 -2.10
N VAL A 124 -1.70 19.86 -3.27
CA VAL A 124 -0.83 19.76 -4.45
C VAL A 124 -0.43 21.14 -4.98
N ASP A 125 -1.27 22.16 -4.80
CA ASP A 125 -0.98 23.51 -5.29
C ASP A 125 -0.01 24.24 -4.36
N GLN A 126 -0.18 24.04 -3.06
CA GLN A 126 0.67 24.66 -2.04
C GLN A 126 1.90 23.84 -1.70
N ASN A 127 2.03 22.64 -2.28
CA ASN A 127 3.12 21.70 -2.06
C ASN A 127 3.38 21.46 -0.55
N LYS A 128 2.30 21.27 0.22
CA LYS A 128 2.36 21.13 1.68
C LYS A 128 1.45 20.03 2.19
N PHE A 129 1.74 19.53 3.38
CA PHE A 129 0.84 18.64 4.11
C PHE A 129 -0.37 19.41 4.66
N VAL A 130 -1.52 18.76 4.65
CA VAL A 130 -2.75 19.24 5.27
C VAL A 130 -2.91 18.55 6.63
N PRO A 131 -3.01 19.31 7.73
CA PRO A 131 -3.28 18.74 9.04
C PRO A 131 -4.58 17.94 9.07
N LEU A 132 -4.62 16.86 9.84
CA LEU A 132 -5.78 15.97 9.91
C LEU A 132 -7.06 16.71 10.36
N GLN A 133 -6.89 17.71 11.22
CA GLN A 133 -7.95 18.56 11.76
C GLN A 133 -8.62 19.44 10.68
N GLU A 134 -7.93 19.69 9.55
CA GLU A 134 -8.37 20.61 8.50
C GLU A 134 -8.97 19.91 7.27
N ILE A 135 -8.94 18.57 7.22
CA ILE A 135 -9.34 17.75 6.05
C ILE A 135 -10.80 18.00 5.62
N GLY A 136 -11.68 18.37 6.55
CA GLY A 136 -13.10 18.66 6.26
C GLY A 136 -13.42 20.13 5.97
N SER A 137 -12.48 21.04 6.27
CA SER A 137 -12.65 22.49 6.07
C SER A 137 -12.06 22.98 4.74
N THR A 138 -11.17 22.18 4.14
CA THR A 138 -10.59 22.42 2.82
C THR A 138 -11.39 21.66 1.77
N ASP A 139 -12.47 22.27 1.31
CA ASP A 139 -13.27 21.77 0.18
C ASP A 139 -12.48 21.99 -1.12
N ASN A 140 -11.48 21.13 -1.36
CA ASN A 140 -10.49 21.37 -2.41
C ASN A 140 -10.18 20.08 -3.17
N SER A 141 -10.62 20.04 -4.44
CA SER A 141 -10.23 19.03 -5.45
C SER A 141 -8.70 18.86 -5.61
N LYS A 142 -7.94 19.79 -5.02
CA LYS A 142 -6.49 19.93 -5.00
C LYS A 142 -5.81 19.16 -3.85
N VAL A 143 -6.55 18.75 -2.83
CA VAL A 143 -6.03 17.89 -1.76
C VAL A 143 -6.04 16.44 -2.25
N LYS A 144 -4.89 15.76 -2.15
CA LYS A 144 -4.75 14.34 -2.48
C LYS A 144 -4.47 13.52 -1.23
N GLN A 145 -5.16 12.39 -1.12
CA GLN A 145 -4.87 11.38 -0.12
C GLN A 145 -3.70 10.53 -0.58
N VAL A 146 -2.68 10.40 0.25
CA VAL A 146 -1.42 9.75 -0.08
C VAL A 146 -1.24 8.54 0.81
N ALA A 147 -1.26 7.36 0.21
CA ALA A 147 -1.02 6.10 0.89
C ALA A 147 0.49 5.85 0.95
N VAL A 148 1.06 5.88 2.15
CA VAL A 148 2.49 5.63 2.39
C VAL A 148 2.71 4.14 2.57
N ILE A 149 3.64 3.57 1.78
CA ILE A 149 3.94 2.14 1.78
C ILE A 149 5.46 1.95 1.80
N TYR A 150 5.97 1.18 2.74
CA TYR A 150 7.38 0.82 2.87
C TYR A 150 7.63 -0.64 2.53
N LEU A 151 8.55 -0.90 1.61
CA LEU A 151 8.89 -2.23 1.12
C LEU A 151 10.32 -2.59 1.50
N THR A 152 10.46 -3.49 2.48
CA THR A 152 11.76 -4.12 2.75
C THR A 152 12.19 -5.06 1.62
N LYS A 153 13.47 -5.47 1.60
CA LYS A 153 14.06 -6.39 0.59
C LYS A 153 13.21 -7.63 0.31
N LYS A 154 12.51 -8.19 1.31
CA LYS A 154 11.63 -9.36 1.15
C LYS A 154 10.42 -9.11 0.25
N HIS A 155 10.04 -7.85 0.08
CA HIS A 155 8.93 -7.41 -0.76
C HIS A 155 9.39 -7.03 -2.18
N LEU A 156 10.68 -7.18 -2.47
CA LEU A 156 11.29 -6.76 -3.72
C LEU A 156 11.93 -7.96 -4.41
N THR A 157 11.95 -7.89 -5.74
CA THR A 157 12.67 -8.81 -6.61
C THR A 157 13.75 -8.02 -7.33
N ILE A 158 14.96 -8.55 -7.35
CA ILE A 158 16.05 -8.01 -8.17
C ILE A 158 15.97 -8.75 -9.50
N PRO A 159 15.59 -8.09 -10.60
CA PRO A 159 15.55 -8.75 -11.89
C PRO A 159 16.99 -9.06 -12.37
N GLU A 160 17.16 -10.20 -13.06
CA GLU A 160 18.47 -10.74 -13.49
C GLU A 160 19.26 -9.79 -14.41
N ASP A 161 18.56 -8.82 -15.00
CA ASP A 161 19.09 -7.82 -15.92
C ASP A 161 19.77 -6.62 -15.22
N GLY A 162 19.91 -6.66 -13.89
CA GLY A 162 20.61 -5.63 -13.10
C GLY A 162 19.83 -4.33 -12.92
N TYR A 163 18.53 -4.33 -13.24
CA TYR A 163 17.67 -3.16 -13.07
C TYR A 163 17.29 -2.93 -11.60
N LYS A 164 16.75 -1.73 -11.31
CA LYS A 164 16.24 -1.35 -10.00
C LYS A 164 15.28 -2.42 -9.44
N PRO A 165 15.37 -2.73 -8.13
CA PRO A 165 14.48 -3.67 -7.46
C PRO A 165 13.01 -3.33 -7.70
N ARG A 166 12.21 -4.36 -7.97
CA ARG A 166 10.78 -4.22 -8.28
C ARG A 166 9.93 -4.90 -7.21
N PRO A 167 8.81 -4.29 -6.79
CA PRO A 167 7.86 -4.94 -5.89
C PRO A 167 7.42 -6.30 -6.40
N VAL A 168 7.34 -7.31 -5.51
CA VAL A 168 6.83 -8.64 -5.83
C VAL A 168 5.39 -8.54 -6.36
N ARG A 169 4.97 -9.50 -7.20
CA ARG A 169 3.76 -9.45 -8.05
C ARG A 169 2.45 -8.98 -7.37
N GLN A 170 2.29 -9.17 -6.07
CA GLN A 170 1.09 -8.73 -5.33
C GLN A 170 1.01 -7.20 -5.16
N PHE A 171 2.14 -6.50 -5.06
CA PHE A 171 2.17 -5.05 -4.79
C PHE A 171 1.67 -4.17 -5.94
N PRO A 172 2.01 -4.42 -7.23
CA PRO A 172 1.43 -3.67 -8.33
C PRO A 172 -0.11 -3.69 -8.36
N MET A 173 -0.72 -4.83 -7.98
CA MET A 173 -2.16 -4.95 -7.85
C MET A 173 -2.68 -4.13 -6.67
N GLN A 174 -2.05 -4.22 -5.50
CA GLN A 174 -2.40 -3.42 -4.32
C GLN A 174 -2.34 -1.91 -4.60
N PHE A 175 -1.30 -1.45 -5.32
CA PHE A 175 -1.18 -0.04 -5.72
C PHE A 175 -2.30 0.37 -6.69
N SER A 176 -2.71 -0.54 -7.57
CA SER A 176 -3.83 -0.29 -8.48
C SER A 176 -5.15 -0.17 -7.73
N ASN A 177 -5.38 -1.02 -6.73
CA ASN A 177 -6.57 -0.96 -5.88
C ASN A 177 -6.64 0.36 -5.09
N LEU A 178 -5.51 0.84 -4.56
CA LEU A 178 -5.44 2.14 -3.88
C LEU A 178 -5.79 3.29 -4.83
N LYS A 179 -5.26 3.27 -6.06
CA LYS A 179 -5.58 4.27 -7.08
C LYS A 179 -7.06 4.26 -7.47
N LEU A 180 -7.67 3.08 -7.58
CA LEU A 180 -9.11 2.93 -7.86
C LEU A 180 -9.96 3.45 -6.70
N ALA A 181 -9.48 3.35 -5.47
CA ALA A 181 -10.10 3.95 -4.28
C ALA A 181 -9.83 5.46 -4.14
N GLY A 182 -9.11 6.09 -5.08
CA GLY A 182 -8.81 7.52 -5.07
C GLY A 182 -7.56 7.93 -4.27
N LEU A 183 -6.81 6.96 -3.74
CA LEU A 183 -5.55 7.21 -3.03
C LEU A 183 -4.36 7.23 -3.98
N HIS A 184 -3.36 8.05 -3.66
CA HIS A 184 -2.08 8.10 -4.36
C HIS A 184 -1.03 7.26 -3.61
N PRO A 185 -0.66 6.05 -4.08
CA PRO A 185 0.36 5.25 -3.40
C PRO A 185 1.75 5.84 -3.62
N VAL A 186 2.45 6.14 -2.53
CA VAL A 186 3.88 6.49 -2.51
C VAL A 186 4.64 5.36 -1.84
N VAL A 187 5.58 4.78 -2.58
CA VAL A 187 6.31 3.58 -2.17
C VAL A 187 7.74 3.94 -1.83
N PHE A 188 8.16 3.60 -0.61
CA PHE A 188 9.53 3.64 -0.12
C PHE A 188 10.09 2.23 -0.03
N SER A 189 11.40 2.10 -0.07
CA SER A 189 12.09 0.82 0.02
C SER A 189 13.46 0.97 0.65
N ASP A 190 14.03 -0.13 1.13
CA ASP A 190 15.40 -0.16 1.67
C ASP A 190 16.42 0.43 0.68
N TYR A 191 16.19 0.28 -0.62
CA TYR A 191 17.06 0.78 -1.67
C TYR A 191 16.96 2.29 -1.89
N ASP A 192 15.83 2.91 -1.53
CA ASP A 192 15.71 4.38 -1.59
C ASP A 192 16.64 5.06 -0.56
N PHE A 193 17.05 4.34 0.48
CA PHE A 193 17.88 4.83 1.57
C PHE A 193 19.31 4.29 1.55
N ALA A 194 19.63 3.39 0.62
CA ALA A 194 20.92 2.68 0.61
C ALA A 194 22.12 3.61 0.35
N ASP A 195 21.91 4.66 -0.43
CA ASP A 195 22.95 5.62 -0.83
C ASP A 195 22.88 6.94 -0.04
N ILE A 196 22.06 7.00 1.02
CA ILE A 196 21.87 8.19 1.84
C ILE A 196 22.38 7.87 3.25
N ASP A 197 23.44 8.55 3.69
CA ASP A 197 24.03 8.29 5.00
C ASP A 197 23.42 9.17 6.09
N SER A 198 23.06 10.42 5.77
CA SER A 198 22.55 11.40 6.74
C SER A 198 21.06 11.20 7.03
N GLU A 199 20.69 11.18 8.31
CA GLU A 199 19.28 11.11 8.73
C GLU A 199 18.48 12.34 8.26
N THR A 200 19.11 13.53 8.22
CA THR A 200 18.50 14.75 7.69
C THR A 200 18.18 14.59 6.21
N GLU A 201 19.12 14.06 5.42
CA GLU A 201 18.91 13.82 3.99
C GLU A 201 17.83 12.76 3.74
N LYS A 202 17.74 11.72 4.58
CA LYS A 202 16.63 10.74 4.51
C LYS A 202 15.29 11.38 4.82
N THR A 203 15.24 12.26 5.81
CA THR A 203 14.03 13.00 6.20
C THR A 203 13.57 13.92 5.07
N ASP A 204 14.50 14.67 4.47
CA ASP A 204 14.22 15.54 3.33
C ASP A 204 13.79 14.74 2.11
N PHE A 205 14.44 13.59 1.83
CA PHE A 205 14.03 12.68 0.76
C PHE A 205 12.59 12.20 0.94
N VAL A 206 12.21 11.74 2.14
CA VAL A 206 10.83 11.31 2.44
C VAL A 206 9.85 12.45 2.22
N LYS A 207 10.15 13.64 2.73
CA LYS A 207 9.33 14.84 2.56
C LYS A 207 9.13 15.20 1.10
N GLN A 208 10.22 15.30 0.33
CA GLN A 208 10.15 15.64 -1.10
C GLN A 208 9.38 14.60 -1.90
N LYS A 209 9.60 13.31 -1.65
CA LYS A 209 8.90 12.23 -2.35
C LYS A 209 7.39 12.26 -2.06
N LEU A 210 6.97 12.55 -0.83
CA LEU A 210 5.56 12.70 -0.47
C LEU A 210 4.91 13.95 -1.07
N LEU A 211 5.66 15.04 -1.22
CA LEU A 211 5.15 16.31 -1.76
C LEU A 211 5.16 16.35 -3.30
N SER A 212 6.05 15.59 -3.96
CA SER A 212 6.21 15.53 -5.43
C SER A 212 5.02 14.96 -6.22
N ILE A 213 3.89 14.71 -5.57
CA ILE A 213 2.65 14.18 -6.16
C ILE A 213 2.06 15.17 -7.19
N SER A 214 2.46 16.44 -7.14
CA SER A 214 2.14 17.48 -8.13
C SER A 214 2.63 17.17 -9.55
N ASP A 215 3.82 16.58 -9.71
CA ASP A 215 4.46 16.42 -11.03
C ASP A 215 3.89 15.24 -11.84
N ALA A 216 3.29 14.25 -11.16
CA ALA A 216 2.65 13.11 -11.82
C ALA A 216 1.32 13.50 -12.51
N HIS A 217 0.61 14.51 -11.97
CA HIS A 217 -0.64 14.99 -12.54
C HIS A 217 -0.44 15.85 -13.80
N GLN A 218 0.65 16.61 -13.89
CA GLN A 218 0.96 17.40 -15.09
C GLN A 218 1.34 16.50 -16.28
N ASN A 219 2.09 15.43 -16.05
CA ASN A 219 2.52 14.51 -17.10
C ASN A 219 1.38 13.65 -17.69
N HIS A 220 0.38 13.26 -16.89
CA HIS A 220 -0.79 12.54 -17.41
C HIS A 220 -1.77 13.42 -18.19
N SER A 221 -1.85 14.71 -17.85
CA SER A 221 -2.69 15.69 -18.53
C SER A 221 -2.17 16.01 -19.94
N GLN A 222 -0.85 16.25 -20.07
CA GLN A 222 -0.22 16.56 -21.35
C GLN A 222 -0.19 15.36 -22.32
N LYS A 223 -0.11 14.12 -21.80
CA LYS A 223 -0.12 12.91 -22.64
C LYS A 223 -1.50 12.63 -23.27
N ARG A 224 -2.59 13.09 -22.65
CA ARG A 224 -3.95 12.98 -23.19
C ARG A 224 -4.25 14.00 -24.28
N GLU A 225 -3.64 15.18 -24.25
CA GLU A 225 -3.80 16.18 -25.32
C GLU A 225 -3.00 15.84 -26.58
N LYS A 226 -1.80 15.24 -26.43
CA LYS A 226 -1.00 14.80 -27.58
C LYS A 226 -1.56 13.57 -28.31
N ALA A 227 -2.41 12.77 -27.66
CA ALA A 227 -3.07 11.63 -28.28
C ALA A 227 -4.39 11.98 -29.01
N LYS A 228 -4.80 13.25 -28.96
CA LYS A 228 -6.00 13.78 -29.64
C LYS A 228 -5.68 14.70 -30.84
N ARG A 229 -4.42 14.81 -31.22
CA ARG A 229 -3.97 15.56 -32.41
C ARG A 229 -3.38 14.61 -33.42
#